data_AF-A0A5P8NZA6-F1
#
_entry.id   AF-A0A5P8NZA6-F1
#
_cell.length_a   1.000
_cell.length_b   1.000
_cell.length_c   1.000
_cell.angle_alpha   90.00
_cell.angle_beta   90.00
_cell.angle_gamma   90.00
#
_symmetry.space_group_name_H-M   'P 1'
#
loop_
_entity.id
_entity.type
_entity.pdbx_description
1 polymer ?
#
loop_
_entity_poly.entity_id
_entity_poly.type
_entity_poly.pdbx_seq_one_letter_code
_entity_poly.pdbx_strand_id
1 'polypeptide(L)'
;MSLHSFLWEYGAKVPGYDIRVINEREARAAAGILGTLGMIVVFVAIGFNHTIVARVYLAFMFFDFTMRMISTNYVPSLLMGRFFVQNQKPEYVGALQKRFAWTLGWIIFIPIMWWFVINWDISFYKVLLCVLCLLLTFLESAFSICIGCIIYQAITKEEAKHCPGGVCEVRQKEPIQTFNPIQKTITAISMIGLIVGTYLFLATQEPKTFFGEFLHEAILTDAQLQKEKDEAYQKQLENEFGDDED
;
A
#
# COMPACT_ATOMS: atom_id res chain seq x y z
N MET A 1 18.65 -0.41 -29.31
CA MET A 1 17.27 -0.98 -29.25
C MET A 1 16.35 -0.06 -30.01
N SER A 2 15.46 -0.62 -30.85
CA SER A 2 14.37 0.15 -31.45
C SER A 2 13.36 0.55 -30.37
N LEU A 3 12.75 1.74 -30.45
CA LEU A 3 11.73 2.21 -29.51
C LEU A 3 10.57 1.20 -29.40
N HIS A 4 10.22 0.55 -30.52
CA HIS A 4 9.19 -0.49 -30.57
C HIS A 4 9.57 -1.73 -29.74
N SER A 5 10.82 -2.19 -29.85
CA SER A 5 11.32 -3.28 -29.00
C SER A 5 11.34 -2.87 -27.53
N PHE A 6 11.78 -1.66 -27.19
CA PHE A 6 11.78 -1.22 -25.80
C PHE A 6 10.38 -1.17 -25.18
N LEU A 7 9.34 -0.83 -25.96
CA LEU A 7 7.97 -0.69 -25.48
C LEU A 7 7.22 -2.04 -25.38
N TRP A 8 7.38 -2.92 -26.38
CA TRP A 8 6.61 -4.16 -26.47
C TRP A 8 7.36 -5.41 -25.99
N GLU A 9 8.70 -5.40 -26.07
CA GLU A 9 9.55 -6.52 -25.69
C GLU A 9 10.04 -6.38 -24.24
N TYR A 10 9.13 -6.52 -23.28
CA TYR A 10 9.41 -6.39 -21.86
C TYR A 10 9.22 -7.72 -21.11
N GLY A 11 10.12 -8.06 -20.18
CA GLY A 11 10.09 -9.32 -19.40
C GLY A 11 10.93 -10.46 -19.97
N ALA A 12 10.82 -11.65 -19.37
CA ALA A 12 11.58 -12.84 -19.76
C ALA A 12 10.81 -13.69 -20.78
N LYS A 13 11.52 -14.31 -21.72
CA LYS A 13 10.96 -15.31 -22.64
C LYS A 13 11.15 -16.70 -22.04
N VAL A 14 10.06 -17.37 -21.70
CA VAL A 14 10.07 -18.71 -21.09
C VAL A 14 9.47 -19.70 -22.11
N PRO A 15 10.09 -20.88 -22.33
CA PRO A 15 9.51 -21.91 -23.20
C PRO A 15 8.10 -22.32 -22.72
N GLY A 16 7.15 -22.42 -23.65
CA GLY A 16 5.76 -22.77 -23.34
C GLY A 16 4.82 -21.57 -23.08
N TYR A 17 5.32 -20.33 -23.20
CA TYR A 17 4.52 -19.11 -23.11
C TYR A 17 4.62 -18.30 -24.40
N ASP A 18 3.47 -17.88 -24.94
CA ASP A 18 3.39 -17.11 -26.20
C ASP A 18 3.80 -15.64 -26.02
N ILE A 19 3.74 -15.15 -24.78
CA ILE A 19 4.10 -13.79 -24.41
C ILE A 19 5.32 -13.77 -23.48
N ARG A 20 5.94 -12.59 -23.35
CA ARG A 20 6.94 -12.38 -22.31
C ARG A 20 6.27 -12.31 -20.94
N VAL A 21 6.89 -12.97 -19.99
CA VAL A 21 6.35 -13.17 -18.66
C VAL A 21 7.31 -12.67 -17.60
N ILE A 22 6.74 -12.41 -16.42
CA ILE A 22 7.47 -12.18 -15.19
C ILE A 22 6.99 -13.17 -14.13
N ASN A 23 7.85 -13.52 -13.18
CA ASN A 23 7.43 -14.35 -12.06
C ASN A 23 6.65 -13.47 -11.05
N GLU A 24 5.39 -13.80 -10.79
CA GLU A 24 4.53 -13.07 -9.85
C GLU A 24 5.06 -13.17 -8.43
N ARG A 25 5.68 -14.30 -8.06
CA ARG A 25 6.19 -14.51 -6.70
C ARG A 25 7.35 -13.56 -6.38
N GLU A 26 8.24 -13.30 -7.34
CA GLU A 26 9.31 -12.29 -7.15
C GLU A 26 8.72 -10.88 -7.04
N ALA A 27 7.71 -10.55 -7.85
CA ALA A 27 7.04 -9.26 -7.82
C ALA A 27 6.32 -9.01 -6.48
N ARG A 28 5.60 -10.02 -5.96
CA ARG A 28 4.93 -9.98 -4.66
C ARG A 28 5.89 -9.92 -3.49
N ALA A 29 6.97 -10.70 -3.54
CA ALA A 29 8.02 -10.65 -2.52
C ALA A 29 8.68 -9.26 -2.48
N ALA A 30 8.98 -8.68 -3.65
CA ALA A 30 9.51 -7.33 -3.74
C ALA A 30 8.53 -6.27 -3.20
N ALA A 31 7.23 -6.38 -3.53
CA ALA A 31 6.20 -5.50 -2.98
C ALA A 31 6.10 -5.62 -1.45
N GLY A 32 6.24 -6.83 -0.90
CA GLY A 32 6.25 -7.06 0.55
C GLY A 32 7.47 -6.43 1.22
N ILE A 33 8.67 -6.63 0.67
CA ILE A 33 9.92 -6.04 1.18
C ILE A 33 9.81 -4.51 1.20
N LEU A 34 9.43 -3.90 0.07
CA LEU A 34 9.27 -2.45 -0.03
C LEU A 34 8.16 -1.95 0.90
N GLY A 35 7.01 -2.63 0.95
CA GLY A 35 5.91 -2.27 1.83
C GLY A 35 6.31 -2.28 3.30
N THR A 36 6.98 -3.33 3.76
CA THR A 36 7.47 -3.43 5.15
C THR A 36 8.52 -2.36 5.46
N LEU A 37 9.51 -2.15 4.59
CA LEU A 37 10.51 -1.10 4.77
C LEU A 37 9.85 0.29 4.82
N GLY A 38 8.87 0.54 3.95
CA GLY A 38 8.12 1.78 3.94
C GLY A 38 7.31 2.01 5.21
N MET A 39 6.69 0.97 5.78
CA MET A 39 6.02 1.08 7.08
C MET A 39 7.00 1.42 8.21
N ILE A 40 8.16 0.78 8.25
CA ILE A 40 9.22 1.08 9.23
C ILE A 40 9.67 2.54 9.07
N VAL A 41 9.87 2.99 7.83
CA VAL A 41 10.31 4.36 7.53
C VAL A 41 9.27 5.38 7.98
N VAL A 42 7.98 5.14 7.77
CA VAL A 42 6.91 6.02 8.27
C VAL A 42 6.94 6.08 9.79
N PHE A 43 7.06 4.94 10.46
CA PHE A 43 7.13 4.89 11.92
C PHE A 43 8.36 5.64 12.46
N VAL A 44 9.53 5.46 11.83
CA VAL A 44 10.78 6.13 12.25
C VAL A 44 10.76 7.62 11.93
N ALA A 45 10.30 8.01 10.75
CA ALA A 45 10.31 9.40 10.30
C ALA A 45 9.27 10.25 11.04
N ILE A 46 8.06 9.72 11.29
CA ILE A 46 7.01 10.44 12.02
C ILE A 46 7.23 10.31 13.53
N GLY A 47 7.54 9.11 14.03
CA GLY A 47 7.67 8.86 15.47
C GLY A 47 8.94 9.43 16.10
N PHE A 48 10.08 9.35 15.42
CA PHE A 48 11.38 9.84 15.91
C PHE A 48 11.87 11.09 15.20
N ASN A 49 11.04 11.69 14.34
CA ASN A 49 11.36 12.90 13.56
C ASN A 49 12.64 12.78 12.70
N HIS A 50 13.03 11.56 12.32
CA HIS A 50 14.29 11.30 11.61
C HIS A 50 14.12 11.36 10.08
N THR A 51 14.04 12.58 9.56
CA THR A 51 13.67 12.89 8.17
C THR A 51 14.59 12.30 7.10
N ILE A 52 15.89 12.11 7.41
CA ILE A 52 16.89 11.59 6.47
C ILE A 52 16.54 10.16 6.01
N VAL A 53 16.02 9.33 6.92
CA VAL A 53 15.67 7.92 6.62
C VAL A 53 14.56 7.86 5.57
N ALA A 54 13.56 8.73 5.69
CA ALA A 54 12.51 8.86 4.69
C ALA A 54 13.04 9.33 3.33
N ARG A 55 13.94 10.33 3.29
CA ARG A 55 14.53 10.80 2.03
C ARG A 55 15.28 9.69 1.29
N VAL A 56 16.12 8.94 2.00
CA VAL A 56 16.90 7.85 1.43
C VAL A 56 15.98 6.75 0.90
N TYR A 57 14.99 6.34 1.68
CA TYR A 57 14.04 5.31 1.27
C TYR A 57 13.20 5.74 0.06
N LEU A 58 12.66 6.96 0.03
CA LEU A 58 11.86 7.46 -1.08
C LEU A 58 12.69 7.59 -2.36
N ALA A 59 13.94 8.06 -2.25
CA ALA A 59 14.87 8.10 -3.37
C ALA A 59 15.18 6.70 -3.92
N PHE A 60 15.41 5.74 -3.02
CA PHE A 60 15.60 4.33 -3.41
C PHE A 60 14.36 3.76 -4.11
N MET A 61 13.16 3.98 -3.57
CA MET A 61 11.90 3.55 -4.18
C MET A 61 11.70 4.13 -5.58
N PHE A 62 11.94 5.44 -5.76
CA PHE A 62 11.85 6.06 -7.08
C PHE A 62 12.83 5.45 -8.07
N PHE A 63 14.08 5.23 -7.65
CA PHE A 63 15.08 4.57 -8.49
C PHE A 63 14.68 3.13 -8.83
N ASP A 64 14.16 2.38 -7.86
CA ASP A 64 13.66 1.02 -8.04
C ASP A 64 12.52 0.95 -9.07
N PHE A 65 11.50 1.80 -8.94
CA PHE A 65 10.42 1.89 -9.94
C PHE A 65 10.92 2.34 -11.32
N THR A 66 11.91 3.23 -11.36
CA THR A 66 12.53 3.65 -12.63
C THR A 66 13.21 2.47 -13.32
N MET A 67 13.99 1.68 -12.58
CA MET A 67 14.62 0.47 -13.14
C MET A 67 13.59 -0.56 -13.56
N ARG A 68 12.52 -0.76 -12.78
CA ARG A 68 11.41 -1.64 -13.16
C ARG A 68 10.85 -1.27 -14.52
N MET A 69 10.67 0.01 -14.86
CA MET A 69 10.16 0.38 -16.19
C MET A 69 11.07 -0.03 -17.36
N ILE A 70 12.38 -0.12 -17.11
CA ILE A 70 13.41 -0.39 -18.13
C ILE A 70 13.64 -1.90 -18.26
N SER A 71 13.87 -2.61 -17.15
CA SER A 71 14.18 -4.02 -17.13
C SER A 71 13.77 -4.67 -15.81
N THR A 72 13.38 -5.94 -15.83
CA THR A 72 13.13 -6.75 -14.62
C THR A 72 14.40 -7.39 -14.05
N ASN A 73 15.46 -7.50 -14.85
CA ASN A 73 16.63 -8.32 -14.51
C ASN A 73 17.59 -7.66 -13.53
N TYR A 74 17.56 -6.32 -13.43
CA TYR A 74 18.53 -5.53 -12.67
C TYR A 74 17.88 -4.69 -11.58
N VAL A 75 16.62 -4.97 -11.23
CA VAL A 75 15.89 -4.22 -10.20
C VAL A 75 16.27 -4.76 -8.81
N PRO A 76 16.82 -3.95 -7.90
CA PRO A 76 17.25 -4.39 -6.58
C PRO A 76 16.15 -5.08 -5.79
N SER A 77 14.94 -4.51 -5.75
CA SER A 77 13.84 -5.13 -5.02
C SER A 77 13.38 -6.46 -5.61
N LEU A 78 13.34 -6.61 -6.94
CA LEU A 78 13.01 -7.88 -7.60
C LEU A 78 14.11 -8.91 -7.40
N LEU A 79 15.39 -8.49 -7.41
CA LEU A 79 16.52 -9.37 -7.11
C LEU A 79 16.47 -9.88 -5.68
N MET A 80 16.16 -9.01 -4.71
CA MET A 80 15.92 -9.42 -3.32
C MET A 80 14.72 -10.36 -3.22
N GLY A 81 13.61 -10.05 -3.88
CA GLY A 81 12.43 -10.93 -3.94
C GLY A 81 12.78 -12.31 -4.50
N ARG A 82 13.50 -12.35 -5.63
CA ARG A 82 13.99 -13.57 -6.28
C ARG A 82 14.84 -14.41 -5.35
N PHE A 83 15.76 -13.79 -4.60
CA PHE A 83 16.59 -14.51 -3.63
C PHE A 83 15.75 -15.27 -2.59
N PHE A 84 14.66 -14.68 -2.09
CA PHE A 84 13.79 -15.34 -1.10
C PHE A 84 12.86 -16.40 -1.71
N VAL A 85 12.39 -16.22 -2.95
CA VAL A 85 11.40 -17.14 -3.57
C VAL A 85 11.98 -18.12 -4.58
N GLN A 86 13.30 -18.12 -4.81
CA GLN A 86 13.96 -18.95 -5.85
C GLN A 86 13.68 -20.46 -5.76
N ASN A 87 13.43 -20.98 -4.56
CA ASN A 87 13.15 -22.40 -4.35
C ASN A 87 11.66 -22.76 -4.49
N GLN A 88 10.80 -21.78 -4.78
CA GLN A 88 9.36 -21.99 -4.99
C GLN A 88 9.08 -22.20 -6.48
N LYS A 89 7.99 -22.92 -6.80
CA LYS A 89 7.53 -23.03 -8.20
C LYS A 89 7.16 -21.63 -8.72
N PRO A 90 7.74 -21.17 -9.85
CA PRO A 90 7.43 -19.85 -10.39
C PRO A 90 5.98 -19.79 -10.88
N GLU A 91 5.36 -18.63 -10.71
CA GLU A 91 4.04 -18.34 -11.28
C GLU A 91 4.20 -17.23 -12.29
N TYR A 92 3.81 -17.45 -13.54
CA TYR A 92 4.08 -16.50 -14.62
C TYR A 92 2.87 -15.65 -14.96
N VAL A 93 3.10 -14.35 -15.09
CA VAL A 93 2.09 -13.34 -15.47
C VAL A 93 2.62 -12.49 -16.63
N GLY A 94 1.71 -11.98 -17.46
CA GLY A 94 2.06 -11.09 -18.57
C GLY A 94 2.90 -9.89 -18.13
N ALA A 95 4.10 -9.76 -18.71
CA ALA A 95 5.06 -8.75 -18.29
C ALA A 95 4.62 -7.31 -18.62
N LEU A 96 3.90 -7.10 -19.72
CA LEU A 96 3.39 -5.79 -20.13
C LEU A 96 2.38 -5.21 -19.11
N GLN A 97 1.50 -6.06 -18.58
CA GLN A 97 0.52 -5.66 -17.57
C GLN A 97 1.20 -5.16 -16.29
N LYS A 98 2.25 -5.85 -15.83
CA LYS A 98 3.04 -5.43 -14.66
C LYS A 98 3.84 -4.17 -14.92
N ARG A 99 4.41 -4.03 -16.12
CA ARG A 99 5.10 -2.80 -16.51
C ARG A 99 4.16 -1.59 -16.45
N PHE A 100 2.93 -1.73 -16.93
CA PHE A 100 1.92 -0.68 -16.83
C PHE A 100 1.64 -0.31 -15.36
N ALA A 101 1.42 -1.30 -14.49
CA ALA A 101 1.21 -1.06 -13.06
C ALA A 101 2.38 -0.31 -12.41
N TRP A 102 3.63 -0.68 -12.74
CA TRP A 102 4.81 0.01 -12.22
C TRP A 102 5.01 1.40 -12.81
N THR A 103 4.57 1.63 -14.04
CA THR A 103 4.57 2.96 -14.65
C THR A 103 3.60 3.88 -13.91
N LEU A 104 2.41 3.40 -13.56
CA LEU A 104 1.46 4.15 -12.73
C LEU A 104 2.05 4.48 -11.35
N GLY A 105 2.70 3.50 -10.70
CA GLY A 105 3.40 3.71 -9.44
C GLY A 105 4.51 4.76 -9.56
N TRP A 106 5.29 4.71 -10.64
CA TRP A 106 6.36 5.68 -10.91
C TRP A 106 5.81 7.10 -11.12
N ILE A 107 4.71 7.26 -11.85
CA ILE A 107 4.03 8.56 -12.04
C ILE A 107 3.60 9.16 -10.69
N ILE A 108 3.04 8.34 -9.80
CA ILE A 108 2.66 8.76 -8.44
C ILE A 108 3.90 9.16 -7.61
N PHE A 109 5.04 8.51 -7.84
CA PHE A 109 6.28 8.78 -7.11
C PHE A 109 7.01 10.06 -7.55
N ILE A 110 6.74 10.60 -8.74
CA ILE A 110 7.32 11.88 -9.21
C ILE A 110 7.02 13.04 -8.24
N PRO A 111 5.75 13.36 -7.91
CA PRO A 111 5.47 14.43 -6.95
C PRO A 111 5.96 14.09 -5.54
N ILE A 112 5.96 12.82 -5.14
CA ILE A 112 6.51 12.39 -3.83
C ILE A 112 8.01 12.71 -3.73
N MET A 113 8.78 12.45 -4.79
CA MET A 113 10.19 12.84 -4.86
C MET A 113 10.39 14.35 -4.71
N TRP A 114 9.55 15.14 -5.38
CA TRP A 114 9.62 16.59 -5.29
C TRP A 114 9.27 17.12 -3.89
N TRP A 115 8.24 16.57 -3.24
CA TRP A 115 7.71 17.05 -1.96
C TRP A 115 8.43 16.57 -0.71
N PHE A 116 9.08 15.40 -0.77
CA PHE A 116 9.71 14.79 0.40
C PHE A 116 11.21 14.58 0.26
N VAL A 117 11.77 14.52 -0.96
CA VAL A 117 13.22 14.33 -1.13
C VAL A 117 13.92 15.66 -1.42
N ILE A 118 13.42 16.42 -2.40
CA ILE A 118 14.02 17.70 -2.81
C ILE A 118 13.60 18.81 -1.85
N ASN A 119 12.29 19.05 -1.78
CA ASN A 119 11.69 19.93 -0.77
C ASN A 119 11.28 19.03 0.40
N TRP A 120 11.37 19.51 1.63
CA TRP A 120 10.86 18.78 2.78
C TRP A 120 9.61 19.49 3.28
N ASP A 121 8.47 19.09 2.74
CA ASP A 121 7.19 19.71 3.03
C ASP A 121 6.16 18.62 3.36
N ILE A 122 5.93 18.44 4.65
CA ILE A 122 4.98 17.48 5.20
C ILE A 122 3.61 18.15 5.29
N SER A 123 2.67 17.62 4.52
CA SER A 123 1.26 18.01 4.59
C SER A 123 0.38 16.75 4.62
N PHE A 124 -0.81 16.87 5.21
CA PHE A 124 -1.75 15.76 5.41
C PHE A 124 -2.01 14.98 4.12
N TYR A 125 -2.39 15.68 3.05
CA TYR A 125 -2.72 15.05 1.77
C TYR A 125 -1.54 14.29 1.16
N LYS A 126 -0.32 14.78 1.38
CA LYS A 126 0.90 14.16 0.86
C LYS A 126 1.25 12.89 1.63
N VAL A 127 1.06 12.89 2.95
CA VAL A 127 1.25 11.69 3.79
C VAL A 127 0.16 10.66 3.49
N LEU A 128 -1.09 11.08 3.29
CA LEU A 128 -2.19 10.20 2.90
C LEU A 128 -1.89 9.48 1.58
N LEU A 129 -1.28 10.17 0.61
CA LEU A 129 -0.81 9.54 -0.63
C LEU A 129 0.25 8.46 -0.38
N CYS A 130 1.20 8.68 0.55
CA CYS A 130 2.17 7.66 0.94
C CYS A 130 1.51 6.45 1.59
N VAL A 131 0.55 6.65 2.50
CA VAL A 131 -0.21 5.57 3.14
C VAL A 131 -1.00 4.78 2.10
N LEU A 132 -1.63 5.45 1.13
CA LEU A 132 -2.30 4.80 0.02
C LEU A 132 -1.33 3.94 -0.80
N CYS A 133 -0.14 4.45 -1.12
CA CYS A 133 0.88 3.66 -1.83
C CYS A 133 1.31 2.41 -1.05
N LEU A 134 1.52 2.54 0.26
CA LEU A 134 1.85 1.40 1.12
C LEU A 134 0.71 0.37 1.15
N LEU A 135 -0.54 0.83 1.24
CA LEU A 135 -1.72 -0.03 1.15
C LEU A 135 -1.76 -0.79 -0.18
N LEU A 136 -1.52 -0.12 -1.32
CA LEU A 136 -1.48 -0.79 -2.63
C LEU A 136 -0.39 -1.88 -2.68
N THR A 137 0.81 -1.60 -2.15
CA THR A 137 1.89 -2.60 -2.08
C THR A 137 1.57 -3.75 -1.11
N PHE A 138 0.84 -3.47 -0.04
CA PHE A 138 0.36 -4.48 0.89
C PHE A 138 -0.67 -5.41 0.23
N LEU A 139 -1.63 -4.86 -0.51
CA LEU A 139 -2.62 -5.64 -1.25
C LEU A 139 -1.97 -6.55 -2.30
N GLU A 140 -0.95 -6.05 -3.01
CA GLU A 140 -0.21 -6.83 -3.99
C GLU A 140 0.59 -7.97 -3.31
N SER A 141 1.27 -7.69 -2.19
CA SER A 141 2.07 -8.70 -1.50
C SER A 141 1.21 -9.74 -0.77
N ALA A 142 0.27 -9.32 0.07
CA ALA A 142 -0.52 -10.19 0.94
C ALA A 142 -1.62 -10.94 0.18
N PHE A 143 -2.44 -10.24 -0.61
CA PHE A 143 -3.61 -10.82 -1.28
C PHE A 143 -3.37 -11.17 -2.74
N SER A 144 -2.21 -10.84 -3.31
CA SER A 144 -1.94 -10.96 -4.76
C SER A 144 -2.86 -10.08 -5.62
N ILE A 145 -3.39 -8.99 -5.03
CA ILE A 145 -4.29 -8.07 -5.72
C ILE A 145 -3.49 -6.86 -6.18
N CYS A 146 -3.19 -6.79 -7.48
CA CYS A 146 -2.54 -5.64 -8.08
C CYS A 146 -3.58 -4.75 -8.78
N ILE A 147 -3.91 -3.61 -8.18
CA ILE A 147 -4.91 -2.68 -8.72
C ILE A 147 -4.50 -2.13 -10.10
N GLY A 148 -3.19 -1.89 -10.32
CA GLY A 148 -2.68 -1.46 -11.64
C GLY A 148 -2.93 -2.50 -12.73
N CYS A 149 -2.82 -3.79 -12.40
CA CYS A 149 -3.14 -4.89 -13.29
C CYS A 149 -4.64 -4.94 -13.65
N ILE A 150 -5.51 -4.65 -12.68
CA ILE A 150 -6.97 -4.59 -12.88
C ILE A 150 -7.33 -3.42 -13.81
N ILE A 151 -6.74 -2.24 -13.58
CA ILE A 151 -6.95 -1.05 -14.43
C ILE A 151 -6.51 -1.34 -15.87
N TYR A 152 -5.35 -1.99 -16.05
CA TYR A 152 -4.87 -2.37 -17.38
C TYR A 152 -5.87 -3.27 -18.13
N GLN A 153 -6.40 -4.29 -17.45
CA GLN A 153 -7.39 -5.20 -18.01
C GLN A 153 -8.68 -4.45 -18.38
N ALA A 154 -9.15 -3.54 -17.52
CA ALA A 154 -10.34 -2.74 -17.78
C ALA A 154 -10.19 -1.83 -19.02
N ILE A 155 -9.00 -1.25 -19.24
CA ILE A 155 -8.72 -0.37 -20.38
C ILE A 155 -8.56 -1.16 -21.67
N THR A 156 -7.73 -2.20 -21.66
CA THR A 156 -7.39 -2.96 -22.87
C THR A 156 -8.49 -3.91 -23.29
N LYS A 157 -9.39 -4.29 -22.37
CA LYS A 157 -10.41 -5.34 -22.56
C LYS A 157 -9.83 -6.67 -23.03
N GLU A 158 -8.51 -6.84 -22.97
CA GLU A 158 -7.84 -8.12 -23.20
C GLU A 158 -7.89 -8.90 -21.89
N GLU A 159 -8.33 -10.15 -21.96
CA GLU A 159 -8.21 -11.06 -20.83
C GLU A 159 -6.73 -11.21 -20.45
N ALA A 160 -6.45 -11.22 -19.14
CA ALA A 160 -5.10 -11.38 -18.65
C ALA A 160 -4.52 -12.70 -19.17
N LYS A 161 -3.54 -12.62 -20.08
CA LYS A 161 -2.86 -13.80 -20.63
C LYS A 161 -1.93 -14.36 -19.56
N HIS A 162 -2.26 -15.57 -19.08
CA HIS A 162 -1.63 -16.26 -17.95
C HIS A 162 -1.84 -15.53 -16.61
N CYS A 163 -2.85 -15.97 -15.86
CA CYS A 163 -3.24 -15.36 -14.61
C CYS A 163 -2.52 -16.00 -13.41
N PRO A 164 -2.04 -15.19 -12.45
CA PRO A 164 -1.40 -15.70 -11.26
C PRO A 164 -2.38 -16.57 -10.47
N GLY A 165 -1.90 -17.64 -9.85
CA GLY A 165 -2.74 -18.58 -9.09
C GLY A 165 -3.84 -19.31 -9.88
N GLY A 166 -3.82 -19.28 -11.23
CA GLY A 166 -4.80 -19.99 -12.05
C GLY A 166 -6.21 -19.39 -12.02
N VAL A 167 -6.36 -18.11 -11.64
CA VAL A 167 -7.67 -17.44 -11.49
C VAL A 167 -8.48 -17.40 -12.79
N CYS A 168 -7.82 -17.47 -13.94
CA CYS A 168 -8.47 -17.47 -15.26
C CYS A 168 -8.83 -18.88 -15.75
N GLU A 169 -8.35 -19.94 -15.10
CA GLU A 169 -8.93 -21.26 -15.27
C GLU A 169 -10.24 -21.28 -14.49
N VAL A 170 -11.36 -21.66 -15.13
CA VAL A 170 -12.64 -21.87 -14.44
C VAL A 170 -12.47 -23.07 -13.50
N ARG A 171 -11.98 -22.80 -12.29
CA ARG A 171 -11.83 -23.80 -11.23
C ARG A 171 -13.08 -23.83 -10.37
N GLN A 172 -13.60 -25.02 -10.18
CA GLN A 172 -14.55 -25.24 -9.09
C GLN A 172 -13.82 -25.07 -7.76
N LYS A 173 -14.39 -24.29 -6.84
CA LYS A 173 -13.81 -24.07 -5.52
C LYS A 173 -13.71 -25.42 -4.80
N GLU A 174 -12.52 -25.75 -4.33
CA GLU A 174 -12.34 -26.95 -3.51
C GLU A 174 -13.13 -26.80 -2.20
N PRO A 175 -13.56 -27.90 -1.56
CA PRO A 175 -14.34 -27.83 -0.32
C PRO A 175 -13.63 -27.02 0.77
N ILE A 176 -12.29 -27.04 0.81
CA ILE A 176 -11.46 -26.23 1.72
C ILE A 176 -11.60 -24.70 1.51
N GLN A 177 -11.99 -24.27 0.30
CA GLN A 177 -12.20 -22.86 -0.06
C GLN A 177 -13.63 -22.38 0.18
N THR A 178 -14.54 -23.29 0.53
CA THR A 178 -15.94 -22.97 0.79
C THR A 178 -16.19 -22.90 2.30
N PHE A 179 -17.01 -21.95 2.72
CA PHE A 179 -17.30 -21.72 4.14
C PHE A 179 -18.62 -22.37 4.54
N ASN A 180 -18.61 -23.15 5.63
CA ASN A 180 -19.82 -23.55 6.34
C ASN A 180 -20.53 -22.29 6.91
N PRO A 181 -21.86 -22.23 7.02
CA PRO A 181 -22.58 -21.13 7.68
C PRO A 181 -21.97 -20.69 9.02
N ILE A 182 -21.47 -21.61 9.85
CA ILE A 182 -20.79 -21.27 11.12
C ILE A 182 -19.49 -20.49 10.86
N GLN A 183 -18.66 -20.96 9.92
CA GLN A 183 -17.40 -20.30 9.57
C GLN A 183 -17.64 -18.92 8.96
N LYS A 184 -18.72 -18.74 8.18
CA LYS A 184 -19.14 -17.41 7.68
C LYS A 184 -19.45 -16.46 8.82
N THR A 185 -20.23 -16.91 9.81
CA THR A 185 -20.59 -16.09 10.98
C THR A 185 -19.35 -15.70 11.79
N ILE A 186 -18.45 -16.65 12.08
CA ILE A 186 -17.19 -16.39 12.80
C ILE A 186 -16.34 -15.35 12.05
N THR A 187 -16.20 -15.52 10.73
CA THR A 187 -15.43 -14.60 9.90
C THR A 187 -16.04 -13.20 9.90
N ALA A 188 -17.37 -13.10 9.78
CA ALA A 188 -18.07 -11.82 9.81
C ALA A 188 -17.93 -11.12 11.17
N ILE A 189 -18.14 -11.83 12.28
CA ILE A 189 -17.99 -11.28 13.64
C ILE A 189 -16.55 -10.81 13.88
N SER A 190 -15.55 -11.60 13.46
CA SER A 190 -14.14 -11.25 13.63
C SER A 190 -13.78 -9.98 12.84
N MET A 191 -14.26 -9.88 11.60
CA MET A 191 -14.03 -8.70 10.76
C MET A 191 -14.72 -7.45 11.32
N ILE A 192 -15.98 -7.57 11.74
CA ILE A 192 -16.73 -6.48 12.37
C ILE A 192 -16.06 -6.07 13.69
N GLY A 193 -15.67 -7.03 14.52
CA GLY A 193 -14.99 -6.78 15.79
C GLY A 193 -13.66 -6.04 15.63
N LEU A 194 -12.87 -6.37 14.61
CA LEU A 194 -11.63 -5.64 14.29
C LEU A 194 -11.92 -4.21 13.83
N ILE A 195 -12.93 -4.00 13.00
CA ILE A 195 -13.31 -2.66 12.51
C ILE A 195 -13.83 -1.80 13.67
N VAL A 196 -14.79 -2.31 14.45
CA VAL A 196 -15.38 -1.62 15.61
C VAL A 196 -14.32 -1.39 16.68
N GLY A 197 -13.47 -2.38 16.96
CA GLY A 197 -12.37 -2.24 17.92
C GLY A 197 -11.38 -1.15 17.51
N THR A 198 -11.00 -1.09 16.23
CA THR A 198 -10.13 -0.04 15.70
C THR A 198 -10.83 1.33 15.78
N TYR A 199 -12.11 1.41 15.42
CA TYR A 199 -12.91 2.63 15.50
C TYR A 199 -13.00 3.15 16.94
N LEU A 200 -13.37 2.30 17.89
CA LEU A 200 -13.49 2.67 19.31
C LEU A 200 -12.14 3.06 19.90
N PHE A 201 -11.07 2.35 19.52
CA PHE A 201 -9.72 2.70 19.93
C PHE A 201 -9.34 4.11 19.45
N LEU A 202 -9.62 4.45 18.19
CA LEU A 202 -9.37 5.79 17.66
C LEU A 202 -10.26 6.85 18.33
N ALA A 203 -11.53 6.54 18.58
CA ALA A 203 -12.47 7.47 19.21
C ALA A 203 -12.22 7.73 20.71
N THR A 204 -11.48 6.85 21.40
CA THR A 204 -11.22 6.98 22.85
C THR A 204 -9.86 7.63 23.14
N GLN A 205 -8.96 7.68 22.16
CA GLN A 205 -7.61 8.21 22.37
C GLN A 205 -7.59 9.72 22.13
N GLU A 206 -7.06 10.47 23.10
CA GLU A 206 -6.82 11.90 22.92
C GLU A 206 -5.83 12.12 21.77
N PRO A 207 -6.19 12.96 20.79
CA PRO A 207 -5.33 13.21 19.66
C PRO A 207 -4.10 14.03 20.06
N LYS A 208 -2.94 13.38 20.14
CA LYS A 208 -1.66 14.06 20.46
C LYS A 208 -0.95 14.67 19.24
N THR A 209 -1.54 14.54 18.06
CA THR A 209 -0.98 15.03 16.80
C THR A 209 -2.07 15.72 16.02
N PHE A 210 -1.69 16.70 15.20
CA PHE A 210 -2.61 17.36 14.26
C PHE A 210 -3.37 16.34 13.37
N PHE A 211 -2.74 15.20 13.06
CA PHE A 211 -3.38 14.08 12.36
C PHE A 211 -4.46 13.40 13.21
N GLY A 212 -4.20 13.20 14.49
CA GLY A 212 -5.17 12.68 15.44
C GLY A 212 -6.37 13.62 15.57
N GLU A 213 -6.15 14.94 15.66
CA GLU A 213 -7.24 15.90 15.88
C GLU A 213 -8.21 15.92 14.70
N PHE A 214 -7.67 15.98 13.48
CA PHE A 214 -8.48 15.91 12.27
C PHE A 214 -9.24 14.57 12.15
N LEU A 215 -8.58 13.45 12.47
CA LEU A 215 -9.21 12.13 12.41
C LEU A 215 -10.30 11.98 13.50
N HIS A 216 -10.07 12.50 14.69
CA HIS A 216 -11.03 12.53 15.81
C HIS A 216 -12.24 13.39 15.46
N GLU A 217 -12.03 14.58 14.89
CA GLU A 217 -13.10 15.46 14.41
C GLU A 217 -13.91 14.84 13.24
N ALA A 218 -13.27 14.12 12.33
CA ALA A 218 -13.95 13.43 11.23
C ALA A 218 -14.72 12.16 11.65
N ILE A 219 -14.37 11.57 12.80
CA ILE A 219 -14.98 10.35 13.34
C ILE A 219 -16.13 10.67 14.30
N LEU A 220 -16.03 11.74 15.07
CA LEU A 220 -17.06 12.16 16.01
C LEU A 220 -18.28 12.76 15.31
N THR A 221 -19.44 12.51 15.89
CA THR A 221 -20.67 13.20 15.49
C THR A 221 -20.62 14.65 15.99
N ASP A 222 -21.18 15.62 15.24
CA ASP A 222 -21.18 17.06 15.60
C ASP A 222 -21.58 17.35 17.06
N ALA A 223 -22.56 16.59 17.58
CA ALA A 223 -23.03 16.71 18.96
C ALA A 223 -22.01 16.21 20.01
N GLN A 224 -21.20 15.21 19.69
CA GLN A 224 -20.15 14.70 20.58
C GLN A 224 -18.95 15.65 20.61
N LEU A 225 -18.63 16.24 19.46
CA LEU A 225 -17.58 17.25 19.33
C LEU A 225 -17.90 18.53 20.11
N GLN A 226 -19.16 19.00 20.07
CA GLN A 226 -19.59 20.15 20.87
C GLN A 226 -19.45 19.87 22.37
N LYS A 227 -19.85 18.69 22.82
CA LYS A 227 -19.74 18.31 24.23
C LYS A 227 -18.29 18.28 24.72
N GLU A 228 -17.36 17.73 23.93
CA GLU A 228 -15.93 17.77 24.26
C GLU A 228 -15.38 19.21 24.28
N LYS A 229 -15.78 20.06 23.33
CA LYS A 229 -15.38 21.48 23.30
C LYS A 229 -15.91 22.26 24.50
N ASP A 230 -17.15 22.00 24.92
CA ASP A 230 -17.78 22.63 26.08
C ASP A 230 -17.12 22.17 27.39
N GLU A 231 -16.80 20.88 27.53
CA GLU A 231 -16.07 20.34 28.68
C GLU A 231 -14.61 20.86 28.74
N ALA A 232 -13.94 20.99 27.59
CA ALA A 232 -12.61 21.59 27.51
C ALA A 232 -12.61 23.09 27.86
N TYR A 233 -13.63 23.82 27.40
CA TYR A 233 -13.82 25.23 27.75
C TYR A 233 -14.12 25.43 29.24
N GLN A 234 -14.94 24.56 29.84
CA GLN A 234 -15.18 24.59 31.29
C GLN A 234 -13.91 24.32 32.09
N LYS A 235 -13.09 23.34 31.70
CA LYS A 235 -11.77 23.11 32.33
C LYS A 235 -10.82 24.29 32.17
N GLN A 236 -10.83 24.99 31.04
CA GLN A 236 -10.04 26.20 30.85
C GLN A 236 -10.51 27.33 31.77
N LEU A 237 -11.82 27.53 31.89
CA LEU A 237 -12.39 28.50 32.82
C LEU A 237 -12.07 28.16 34.27
N GLU A 238 -12.17 26.89 34.68
CA GLU A 238 -11.80 26.44 36.03
C GLU A 238 -10.31 26.65 36.31
N ASN A 239 -9.41 26.45 35.33
CA ASN A 239 -7.98 26.71 35.51
C ASN A 239 -7.63 28.22 35.46
N GLU A 240 -8.40 29.05 34.74
CA GLU A 240 -8.16 30.50 34.65
C GLU A 240 -8.79 31.29 35.82
N PHE A 241 -9.89 30.79 36.40
CA PHE A 241 -10.67 31.48 37.44
C PHE A 241 -10.80 30.71 38.77
N GLY A 242 -10.24 29.50 38.86
CA GLY A 242 -10.30 28.65 40.06
C GLY A 242 -9.14 28.83 41.06
N ASP A 243 -8.11 29.60 40.71
CA ASP A 243 -6.97 29.89 41.61
C ASP A 243 -7.26 31.05 42.61
N ASP A 244 -8.50 31.57 42.65
CA ASP A 244 -8.91 32.67 43.55
C ASP A 244 -9.55 32.18 44.88
N GLU A 245 -9.54 30.87 45.18
CA GLU A 245 -9.97 30.31 46.48
C GLU A 245 -8.80 29.65 47.24
N ASP A 246 -7.88 30.47 47.78
CA ASP A 246 -7.06 30.17 48.97
C ASP A 246 -6.69 31.46 49.72
#